data_AF-A0A1D8T8U8-F1
#
_entry.id   AF-A0A1D8T8U8-F1
#
_cell.length_a   1.000
_cell.length_b   1.000
_cell.length_c   1.000
_cell.angle_alpha   90.00
_cell.angle_beta   90.00
_cell.angle_gamma   90.00
#
_symmetry.space_group_name_H-M   'P 1'
#
loop_
_entity.id
_entity.type
_entity.pdbx_description
1 polymer ?
#
loop_
_entity_poly.entity_id
_entity_poly.type
_entity_poly.pdbx_seq_one_letter_code
_entity_poly.pdbx_strand_id
1 'polypeptide(L)'
;MSEPPGASAGAAAFTEHILSTGERLELQPDAIERLMKACDKLAEDMEILEKSARRELGADEFGLGEKYPNLHSAQQLAQKFRSKAIGGNGIDDANTAVGLFAAHRNYALEMKAMLQRVLDAYNKQEATMIGNLEGIGIDQ
;
A
#
# COMPACT_ATOMS: atom_id res chain seq x y z
N MET A 1 -9.56 -3.31 14.89
CA MET A 1 -8.98 -2.23 14.08
C MET A 1 -9.79 -2.17 12.81
N SER A 2 -10.64 -1.15 12.68
CA SER A 2 -11.50 -0.96 11.52
C SER A 2 -10.74 -0.16 10.47
N GLU A 3 -10.73 -0.66 9.23
CA GLU A 3 -10.21 0.05 8.06
C GLU A 3 -10.78 1.49 8.01
N PRO A 4 -10.02 2.50 7.55
CA PRO A 4 -10.57 3.83 7.35
C PRO A 4 -11.72 3.74 6.32
N PRO A 5 -12.93 4.22 6.67
CA PRO A 5 -14.17 3.96 5.91
C PRO A 5 -14.21 4.57 4.50
N GLY A 6 -13.19 5.35 4.11
CA GLY A 6 -13.15 6.05 2.82
C GLY A 6 -12.36 5.34 1.72
N ALA A 7 -11.35 4.51 2.04
CA ALA A 7 -10.48 3.92 1.02
C ALA A 7 -11.16 2.76 0.28
N SER A 8 -11.80 1.86 1.04
CA SER A 8 -12.62 0.75 0.51
C SER A 8 -13.85 1.25 -0.24
N ALA A 9 -14.55 2.25 0.30
CA ALA A 9 -15.73 2.85 -0.32
C ALA A 9 -15.40 3.61 -1.61
N GLY A 10 -14.29 4.36 -1.64
CA GLY A 10 -13.83 5.06 -2.84
C GLY A 10 -13.41 4.10 -3.96
N ALA A 11 -12.72 3.01 -3.62
CA ALA A 11 -12.34 1.95 -4.56
C ALA A 11 -13.57 1.24 -5.15
N ALA A 12 -14.55 0.91 -4.30
CA ALA A 12 -15.81 0.29 -4.72
C ALA A 12 -16.61 1.23 -5.63
N ALA A 13 -16.79 2.50 -5.24
CA ALA A 13 -17.52 3.48 -6.03
C ALA A 13 -16.86 3.79 -7.38
N PHE A 14 -15.52 3.86 -7.43
CA PHE A 14 -14.79 4.04 -8.69
C PHE A 14 -14.94 2.83 -9.63
N THR A 15 -14.80 1.62 -9.07
CA THR A 15 -14.99 0.37 -9.83
C THR A 15 -16.43 0.25 -10.33
N GLU A 16 -17.42 0.56 -9.50
CA GLU A 16 -18.84 0.54 -9.84
C GLU A 16 -19.20 1.60 -10.88
N HIS A 17 -18.67 2.82 -10.76
CA HIS A 17 -18.84 3.87 -11.76
C HIS A 17 -18.32 3.41 -13.13
N ILE A 18 -17.08 2.92 -13.19
CA ILE A 18 -16.46 2.41 -14.42
C ILE A 18 -17.26 1.25 -15.04
N LEU A 19 -17.72 0.32 -14.21
CA LEU A 19 -18.54 -0.80 -14.66
C LEU A 19 -19.93 -0.35 -15.14
N SER A 20 -20.49 0.73 -14.57
CA SER A 20 -21.85 1.21 -14.85
C SER A 20 -21.94 2.13 -16.07
N THR A 21 -20.94 2.96 -16.33
CA THR A 21 -21.01 3.96 -17.41
C THR A 21 -20.62 3.40 -18.76
N GLY A 22 -19.93 2.25 -18.81
CA GLY A 22 -19.44 1.67 -20.07
C GLY A 22 -18.45 2.59 -20.79
N GLU A 23 -17.98 3.66 -20.13
CA GLU A 23 -16.91 4.51 -20.64
C GLU A 23 -15.65 3.65 -20.67
N ARG A 24 -15.21 3.41 -21.91
CA ARG A 24 -14.01 2.65 -22.22
C ARG A 24 -12.87 3.23 -21.38
N LEU A 25 -12.32 2.45 -20.43
CA LEU A 25 -11.05 2.81 -19.81
C LEU A 25 -10.06 3.07 -20.95
N GLU A 26 -9.61 4.31 -21.10
CA GLU A 26 -8.52 4.64 -22.03
C GLU A 26 -7.18 4.03 -21.57
N LEU A 27 -7.14 3.51 -20.34
CA LEU A 27 -6.01 2.82 -19.76
C LEU A 27 -5.88 1.43 -20.37
N GLN A 28 -4.93 1.32 -21.31
CA GLN A 28 -4.58 0.08 -21.97
C GLN A 28 -4.13 -0.97 -20.93
N PRO A 29 -4.42 -2.27 -21.14
CA PRO A 29 -4.03 -3.35 -20.22
C PRO A 29 -2.54 -3.35 -19.84
N ASP A 30 -1.66 -3.04 -20.79
CA ASP A 30 -0.21 -2.93 -20.57
C ASP A 30 0.17 -1.79 -19.61
N ALA A 31 -0.58 -0.70 -19.60
CA ALA A 31 -0.40 0.41 -18.67
C ALA A 31 -0.85 0.01 -17.26
N ILE A 32 -1.95 -0.74 -17.13
CA ILE A 32 -2.42 -1.28 -15.84
C ILE A 32 -1.38 -2.24 -15.25
N GLU A 33 -0.83 -3.15 -16.07
CA GLU A 33 0.22 -4.08 -15.63
C GLU A 33 1.49 -3.36 -15.18
N ARG A 34 1.91 -2.30 -15.90
CA ARG A 34 3.05 -1.47 -15.50
C ARG A 34 2.82 -0.77 -14.17
N LEU A 35 1.61 -0.24 -13.94
CA LEU A 35 1.23 0.36 -12.66
C LEU A 35 1.25 -0.68 -11.53
N MET A 36 0.73 -1.89 -11.76
CA MET A 36 0.79 -2.96 -10.78
C MET A 36 2.23 -3.32 -10.40
N LYS A 37 3.14 -3.42 -11.38
CA LYS A 37 4.59 -3.63 -11.12
C LYS A 37 5.20 -2.49 -10.30
N ALA A 38 4.80 -1.25 -10.56
CA ALA A 38 5.24 -0.11 -9.76
C ALA A 38 4.72 -0.18 -8.31
N CYS A 39 3.47 -0.63 -8.11
CA CYS A 39 2.91 -0.87 -6.79
C CYS A 39 3.67 -1.98 -6.04
N ASP A 40 4.01 -3.09 -6.71
CA ASP A 40 4.84 -4.15 -6.12
C ASP A 40 6.20 -3.61 -5.69
N LYS A 41 6.87 -2.88 -6.57
CA LYS A 41 8.19 -2.29 -6.26
C LYS A 41 8.13 -1.34 -5.07
N LEU A 42 7.09 -0.50 -5.01
CA LEU A 42 6.88 0.39 -3.87
C LEU A 42 6.64 -0.40 -2.57
N ALA A 43 5.83 -1.46 -2.61
CA ALA A 43 5.57 -2.30 -1.45
C ALA A 43 6.86 -2.97 -0.93
N GLU A 44 7.69 -3.50 -1.82
CA GLU A 44 9.00 -4.07 -1.50
C GLU A 44 9.95 -3.03 -0.87
N ASP A 45 10.03 -1.84 -1.47
CA ASP A 45 10.89 -0.77 -0.96
C ASP A 45 10.46 -0.32 0.43
N MET A 46 9.16 -0.18 0.66
CA MET A 46 8.64 0.18 1.98
C MET A 46 8.89 -0.92 3.01
N GLU A 47 8.81 -2.20 2.63
CA GLU A 47 9.15 -3.30 3.53
C GLU A 47 10.65 -3.32 3.90
N ILE A 48 11.53 -3.01 2.95
CA ILE A 48 12.97 -2.88 3.20
C ILE A 48 13.23 -1.73 4.17
N LEU A 49 12.62 -0.56 3.94
CA LEU A 49 12.76 0.60 4.82
C LEU A 49 12.20 0.33 6.21
N GLU A 50 11.07 -0.37 6.33
CA GLU A 50 10.51 -0.78 7.61
C GLU A 50 11.52 -1.63 8.40
N LYS A 51 12.08 -2.66 7.77
CA LYS A 51 13.10 -3.54 8.39
C LYS A 51 14.36 -2.76 8.78
N SER A 52 14.80 -1.84 7.92
CA SER A 52 15.96 -0.98 8.19
C SER A 52 15.71 -0.06 9.37
N ALA A 53 14.54 0.59 9.43
CA ALA A 53 14.14 1.45 10.53
C ALA A 53 14.08 0.68 11.85
N ARG A 54 13.52 -0.54 11.86
CA ARG A 54 13.53 -1.40 13.06
C ARG A 54 14.94 -1.70 13.53
N ARG A 55 15.85 -2.04 12.62
CA ARG A 55 17.25 -2.40 12.94
C ARG A 55 18.07 -1.20 13.43
N GLU A 56 17.99 -0.09 12.70
CA GLU A 56 18.91 1.04 12.88
C GLU A 56 18.41 2.06 13.89
N LEU A 57 17.10 2.31 13.90
CA LEU A 57 16.47 3.28 14.80
C LEU A 57 15.84 2.62 16.03
N GLY A 58 15.69 1.31 16.02
CA GLY A 58 15.33 0.50 17.19
C GLY A 58 16.53 0.12 18.07
N ALA A 59 17.73 0.63 17.78
CA ALA A 59 18.96 0.26 18.47
C ALA A 59 18.86 0.43 19.99
N ASP A 60 19.47 -0.50 20.74
CA ASP A 60 19.50 -0.47 22.22
C ASP A 60 20.30 0.72 22.77
N GLU A 61 21.24 1.24 21.99
CA GLU A 61 22.13 2.33 22.35
C GLU A 61 22.35 3.24 21.11
N PHE A 62 22.17 4.54 21.32
CA PHE A 62 22.37 5.61 20.34
C PHE A 62 23.67 6.40 20.57
N GLY A 63 24.36 6.19 21.71
CA GLY A 63 25.59 6.90 22.06
C GLY A 63 25.38 8.33 22.56
N LEU A 64 24.18 8.67 23.06
CA LEU A 64 23.83 9.98 23.61
C LEU A 64 24.27 10.14 25.08
N GLY A 65 24.83 9.10 25.69
CA GLY A 65 25.17 9.02 27.11
C GLY A 65 24.14 8.27 27.96
N GLU A 66 23.21 7.56 27.32
CA GLU A 66 22.16 6.76 28.00
C GLU A 66 22.71 5.63 28.88
N LYS A 67 23.98 5.23 28.70
CA LYS A 67 24.69 4.29 29.59
C LYS A 67 24.99 4.84 30.97
N TYR A 68 25.08 6.17 31.11
CA TYR A 68 25.48 6.80 32.36
C TYR A 68 24.25 6.94 33.28
N PRO A 69 24.22 6.30 34.46
CA PRO A 69 23.03 6.26 35.31
C PRO A 69 22.58 7.64 35.82
N ASN A 70 23.49 8.61 35.89
CA ASN A 70 23.22 9.96 36.33
C ASN A 70 22.66 10.87 35.21
N LEU A 71 22.79 10.48 33.94
CA LEU A 71 22.34 11.25 32.77
C LEU A 71 20.92 10.84 32.34
N HIS A 72 19.96 11.08 33.22
CA HIS A 72 18.54 10.74 32.99
C HIS A 72 17.96 11.39 31.73
N SER A 73 18.42 12.59 31.36
CA SER A 73 17.99 13.27 30.14
C SER A 73 18.42 12.52 28.87
N ALA A 74 19.63 11.94 28.85
CA ALA A 74 20.11 11.14 27.72
C ALA A 74 19.31 9.85 27.56
N GLN A 75 19.00 9.18 28.68
CA GLN A 75 18.13 7.98 28.69
C GLN A 75 16.73 8.29 28.15
N GLN A 76 16.11 9.37 28.64
CA GLN A 76 14.78 9.79 28.16
C GLN A 76 14.80 10.18 26.69
N LEU A 77 15.87 10.82 26.21
CA LEU A 77 16.02 11.19 24.81
C LEU A 77 16.16 9.95 23.91
N ALA A 78 17.05 9.02 24.28
CA ALA A 78 17.20 7.73 23.60
C ALA A 78 15.88 6.96 23.53
N GLN A 79 15.14 6.93 24.64
CA GLN A 79 13.84 6.28 24.70
C GLN A 79 12.82 6.96 23.76
N LYS A 80 12.76 8.30 23.72
CA LYS A 80 11.88 9.05 22.81
C LYS A 80 12.21 8.78 21.34
N PHE A 81 13.49 8.74 20.98
CA PHE A 81 13.93 8.39 19.62
C PHE A 81 13.48 6.98 19.24
N ARG A 82 13.74 5.99 20.10
CA ARG A 82 13.29 4.61 19.88
C ARG A 82 11.77 4.54 19.74
N SER A 83 11.02 5.20 20.62
CA SER A 83 9.55 5.19 20.56
C SER A 83 9.01 5.82 19.27
N LYS A 84 9.65 6.89 18.76
CA LYS A 84 9.26 7.48 17.47
C LYS A 84 9.66 6.64 16.27
N ALA A 85 10.70 5.84 16.39
CA ALA A 85 11.12 4.96 15.32
C ALA A 85 10.23 3.73 15.18
N ILE A 86 10.03 2.99 16.28
CA ILE A 86 9.47 1.64 16.27
C ILE A 86 8.21 1.47 17.13
N GLY A 87 7.78 2.52 17.84
CA GLY A 87 6.62 2.49 18.73
C GLY A 87 6.95 2.28 20.21
N GLY A 88 5.90 2.25 21.04
CA GLY A 88 5.99 2.19 22.50
C GLY A 88 5.67 3.52 23.18
N ASN A 89 5.59 3.51 24.52
CA ASN A 89 5.24 4.68 25.35
C ASN A 89 3.93 5.39 24.94
N GLY A 90 2.95 4.64 24.43
CA GLY A 90 1.65 5.17 24.01
C GLY A 90 1.67 5.95 22.69
N ILE A 91 2.74 5.84 21.89
CA ILE A 91 2.74 6.37 20.52
C ILE A 91 1.98 5.39 19.63
N ASP A 92 0.93 5.88 18.97
CA ASP A 92 0.22 5.11 17.94
C ASP A 92 1.18 4.67 16.83
N ASP A 93 1.06 3.41 16.38
CA ASP A 93 1.94 2.84 15.37
C ASP A 93 2.02 3.70 14.10
N ALA A 94 0.89 4.28 13.67
CA ALA A 94 0.81 5.19 12.51
C ALA A 94 1.69 6.44 12.64
N ASN A 95 2.07 6.82 13.86
CA ASN A 95 2.94 7.96 14.16
C ASN A 95 4.41 7.56 14.37
N THR A 96 4.78 6.34 13.97
CA THR A 96 6.15 5.82 14.01
C THR A 96 6.72 5.72 12.60
N ALA A 97 8.05 5.74 12.46
CA ALA A 97 8.69 5.53 11.17
C ALA A 97 8.32 4.17 10.57
N VAL A 98 8.34 3.12 11.38
CA VAL A 98 7.93 1.76 11.01
C VAL A 98 6.48 1.73 10.54
N GLY A 99 5.55 2.31 11.29
CA GLY A 99 4.14 2.29 10.93
C GLY A 99 3.84 3.15 9.70
N LEU A 100 4.59 4.23 9.47
CA LEU A 100 4.50 5.00 8.23
C LEU A 100 4.87 4.14 7.01
N PHE A 101 6.00 3.42 7.07
CA PHE A 101 6.40 2.53 5.98
C PHE A 101 5.39 1.39 5.77
N ALA A 102 4.91 0.78 6.86
CA ALA A 102 3.87 -0.25 6.80
C ALA A 102 2.57 0.27 6.17
N ALA A 103 2.16 1.50 6.49
CA ALA A 103 0.98 2.13 5.90
C ALA A 103 1.14 2.34 4.39
N HIS A 104 2.29 2.86 3.94
CA HIS A 104 2.57 3.02 2.51
C HIS A 104 2.65 1.69 1.77
N ARG A 105 3.23 0.65 2.38
CA ARG A 105 3.23 -0.71 1.84
C ARG A 105 1.81 -1.23 1.64
N ASN A 106 0.96 -1.12 2.66
CA ASN A 106 -0.42 -1.62 2.60
C ASN A 106 -1.22 -0.86 1.54
N TYR A 107 -1.07 0.46 1.47
CA TYR A 107 -1.71 1.28 0.43
C TYR A 107 -1.29 0.86 -0.99
N ALA A 108 0.00 0.58 -1.20
CA ALA A 108 0.48 0.10 -2.50
C ALA A 108 -0.14 -1.25 -2.89
N LEU A 109 -0.27 -2.17 -1.92
CA LEU A 109 -0.91 -3.48 -2.13
C LEU A 109 -2.42 -3.36 -2.40
N GLU A 110 -3.11 -2.48 -1.69
CA GLU A 110 -4.53 -2.18 -1.92
C GLU A 110 -4.76 -1.60 -3.32
N MET A 111 -3.91 -0.65 -3.74
CA MET A 111 -3.96 -0.07 -5.08
C MET A 111 -3.73 -1.14 -6.16
N LYS A 112 -2.75 -2.02 -5.97
CA LYS A 112 -2.52 -3.15 -6.88
C LYS A 112 -3.74 -4.06 -6.96
N ALA A 113 -4.35 -4.40 -5.82
CA ALA A 113 -5.55 -5.23 -5.81
C ALA A 113 -6.72 -4.58 -6.57
N MET A 114 -6.87 -3.26 -6.48
CA MET A 114 -7.84 -2.51 -7.26
C MET A 114 -7.54 -2.58 -8.76
N LEU A 115 -6.30 -2.33 -9.17
CA LEU A 115 -5.86 -2.41 -10.57
C LEU A 115 -6.09 -3.80 -11.16
N GLN A 116 -5.83 -4.86 -10.38
CA GLN A 116 -6.10 -6.24 -10.80
C GLN A 116 -7.60 -6.46 -11.08
N ARG A 117 -8.50 -5.95 -10.22
CA ARG A 117 -9.95 -6.08 -10.45
C ARG A 117 -10.39 -5.36 -11.72
N VAL A 118 -9.81 -4.20 -12.00
CA VAL A 118 -10.08 -3.44 -13.24
C VAL A 118 -9.61 -4.23 -14.46
N LEU A 119 -8.40 -4.81 -14.42
CA LEU A 119 -7.87 -5.63 -15.51
C LEU A 119 -8.74 -6.88 -15.76
N ASP A 120 -9.16 -7.55 -14.68
CA ASP A 120 -10.04 -8.72 -14.77
C ASP A 120 -11.40 -8.37 -15.39
N ALA A 121 -11.95 -7.19 -15.07
CA ALA A 121 -13.18 -6.70 -15.66
C ALA A 121 -13.02 -6.39 -17.16
N TYR A 122 -11.91 -5.74 -17.53
CA TYR A 122 -11.58 -5.47 -18.94
C TYR A 122 -11.51 -6.76 -19.75
N ASN A 123 -10.77 -7.76 -19.27
CA ASN A 123 -10.60 -9.04 -19.95
C ASN A 123 -11.93 -9.80 -20.10
N LYS A 124 -12.83 -9.72 -19.12
CA LYS A 124 -14.18 -10.32 -19.21
C LYS A 124 -15.06 -9.64 -20.25
N GLN A 125 -14.99 -8.31 -20.36
CA GLN A 125 -15.73 -7.57 -21.38
C GLN A 125 -15.23 -7.91 -22.78
N GLU A 126 -13.91 -7.97 -22.98
CA GLU A 126 -13.31 -8.34 -24.26
C GLU A 126 -13.72 -9.76 -24.68
N ALA A 127 -13.65 -10.74 -23.77
CA ALA A 127 -14.09 -12.11 -24.04
C ALA A 127 -15.58 -12.20 -24.42
N THR A 128 -16.43 -11.40 -23.75
CA THR A 128 -17.88 -11.34 -24.07
C THR A 128 -18.12 -10.71 -25.43
N MET A 129 -17.37 -9.67 -25.79
CA MET A 129 -17.49 -9.00 -27.08
C MET A 129 -17.02 -9.89 -28.24
N ILE A 130 -15.90 -10.61 -28.07
CA ILE A 130 -15.41 -11.59 -29.05
C ILE A 130 -16.42 -12.72 -29.23
N GLY A 131 -16.94 -13.30 -28.13
CA GLY A 131 -17.95 -14.36 -28.21
C GLY A 131 -19.24 -13.94 -28.92
N ASN A 132 -19.67 -12.69 -28.73
CA ASN A 132 -20.83 -12.14 -29.44
C ASN A 132 -20.54 -11.89 -30.94
N LEU A 133 -19.32 -11.48 -31.30
CA LEU A 133 -18.90 -11.29 -32.69
C LEU A 133 -18.75 -12.63 -33.43
N GLU A 134 -18.18 -13.65 -32.79
CA GLU A 134 -18.10 -15.00 -33.36
C GLU A 134 -19.48 -15.64 -33.51
N GLY A 135 -20.41 -15.39 -32.57
CA GLY A 135 -21.80 -15.86 -32.66
C GLY A 135 -22.62 -15.21 -33.79
N ILE A 136 -22.28 -13.98 -34.20
CA ILE A 136 -22.95 -13.27 -35.31
C ILE A 136 -22.35 -13.69 -36.67
N GLY A 137 -21.14 -14.25 -36.70
CA GLY A 137 -20.43 -14.63 -37.92
C GLY A 137 -20.75 -16.02 -38.49
N ILE A 138 -21.62 -16.82 -37.86
CA ILE A 138 -21.89 -18.22 -38.23
C ILE A 138 -23.23 -18.39 -39.00
N ASP A 139 -24.00 -17.33 -39.21
CA ASP A 139 -25.27 -17.36 -39.98
C ASP A 139 -25.14 -16.73 -41.39
N GLN A 140 -24.16 -17.16 -42.20
CA GLN A 140 -24.16 -16.94 -43.66
C GLN A 140 -23.75 -18.19 -44.46
#